data_AF-A0A3D0JF01-F1
#
_entry.id   AF-A0A3D0JF01-F1
#
_cell.length_a   1.000
_cell.length_b   1.000
_cell.length_c   1.000
_cell.angle_alpha   90.00
_cell.angle_beta   90.00
_cell.angle_gamma   90.00
#
_symmetry.space_group_name_H-M   'P 1'
#
loop_
_entity.id
_entity.type
_entity.pdbx_description
1 polymer ?
#
loop_
_entity_poly.entity_id
_entity_poly.type
_entity_poly.pdbx_seq_one_letter_code
_entity_poly.pdbx_strand_id
1 'polypeptide(L)'
;MRKENSIKRLLLTVLTAILTVSVMSGCRVVINDDAETGNVSDEPIVFSNSTVDYKLKDNKSLYENDDDNSVITMYLTVTKGNSSEATDHTWEEVNTYSVYYYEEKGVERYGVNGLLQVGDESGPKAGELGYGKQAPNCTVTIRGQSSSSYGQKNYKIKLKNNSEGWNGQMVINLNKHQGEGLRFRNKLMYDLQENLNDMVALRTQFVHLYVRDLTQGEDIGFEDYGLYTQVEQANKN
;
A
#
# COMPACT_ATOMS: atom_id res chain seq x y z
N MET A 1 -27.88 -47.53 -27.06
CA MET A 1 -26.83 -46.49 -27.05
C MET A 1 -27.19 -45.14 -27.70
N ARG A 2 -28.16 -45.03 -28.64
CA ARG A 2 -28.47 -43.74 -29.31
C ARG A 2 -29.50 -42.84 -28.58
N LYS A 3 -30.41 -43.42 -27.79
CA LYS A 3 -31.45 -42.69 -27.03
C LYS A 3 -30.92 -41.96 -25.78
N GLU A 4 -29.98 -42.57 -25.06
CA GLU A 4 -29.46 -42.01 -23.80
C GLU A 4 -28.57 -40.77 -24.01
N ASN A 5 -27.77 -40.77 -25.09
CA ASN A 5 -26.99 -39.60 -25.51
C ASN A 5 -27.88 -38.45 -26.05
N SER A 6 -29.06 -38.77 -26.56
CA SER A 6 -30.03 -37.75 -27.00
C SER A 6 -30.68 -37.04 -25.82
N ILE A 7 -30.96 -37.77 -24.72
CA ILE A 7 -31.55 -37.22 -23.50
C ILE A 7 -30.53 -36.35 -22.74
N LYS A 8 -29.26 -36.77 -22.66
CA LYS A 8 -28.18 -35.97 -22.05
C LYS A 8 -27.88 -34.70 -22.85
N ARG A 9 -27.96 -34.75 -24.19
CA ARG A 9 -27.83 -33.55 -25.05
C ARG A 9 -29.03 -32.61 -24.93
N LEU A 10 -30.25 -33.14 -24.76
CA LEU A 10 -31.46 -32.36 -24.52
C LEU A 10 -31.43 -31.68 -23.14
N LEU A 11 -30.98 -32.39 -22.10
CA LEU A 11 -30.80 -31.83 -20.75
C LEU A 11 -29.69 -30.77 -20.70
N LEU A 12 -28.59 -30.97 -21.41
CA LEU A 12 -27.50 -29.99 -21.48
C LEU A 12 -27.90 -28.72 -22.26
N THR A 13 -28.74 -28.84 -23.29
CA THR A 13 -29.28 -27.67 -24.04
C THR A 13 -30.36 -26.93 -23.24
N VAL A 14 -31.19 -27.63 -22.47
CA VAL A 14 -32.17 -26.98 -21.57
C VAL A 14 -31.47 -26.27 -20.41
N LEU A 15 -30.39 -26.83 -19.86
CA LEU A 15 -29.64 -26.21 -18.76
C LEU A 15 -28.83 -24.98 -19.22
N THR A 16 -28.32 -24.99 -20.46
CA THR A 16 -27.65 -23.82 -21.05
C THR A 16 -28.63 -22.72 -21.48
N ALA A 17 -29.85 -23.06 -21.89
CA ALA A 17 -30.90 -22.08 -22.19
C ALA A 17 -31.45 -21.35 -20.94
N ILE A 18 -31.45 -22.00 -19.79
CA ILE A 18 -31.89 -21.39 -18.51
C ILE A 18 -30.84 -20.44 -17.94
N LEU A 19 -29.55 -20.68 -18.20
CA LEU A 19 -28.46 -19.83 -17.68
C LEU A 19 -28.27 -18.53 -18.48
N THR A 20 -28.72 -18.47 -19.74
CA THR A 20 -28.59 -17.28 -20.60
C THR A 20 -29.71 -16.25 -20.46
N VAL A 21 -30.75 -16.48 -19.63
CA VAL A 21 -31.87 -15.54 -19.44
C VAL A 21 -31.64 -14.57 -18.26
N SER A 22 -30.52 -14.67 -17.54
CA SER A 22 -30.25 -13.80 -16.37
C SER A 22 -29.32 -12.62 -16.60
N VAL A 23 -29.05 -12.24 -17.85
CA VAL A 23 -28.35 -10.98 -18.16
C VAL A 23 -29.28 -10.06 -18.93
N MET A 24 -30.05 -9.25 -18.19
CA MET A 24 -30.52 -7.89 -18.54
C MET A 24 -31.69 -7.49 -17.64
N SER A 25 -31.41 -7.18 -16.37
CA SER A 25 -32.26 -6.27 -15.60
C SER A 25 -31.83 -4.84 -15.92
N GLY A 26 -32.17 -4.39 -17.13
CA GLY A 26 -32.28 -2.96 -17.42
C GLY A 26 -33.62 -2.47 -16.86
N CYS A 27 -33.60 -1.40 -16.08
CA CYS A 27 -34.82 -0.69 -15.69
C CYS A 27 -35.61 -0.31 -16.96
N ARG A 28 -36.76 -0.95 -17.18
CA ARG A 28 -37.75 -0.45 -18.14
C ARG A 28 -38.44 0.74 -17.48
N VAL A 29 -38.13 1.95 -17.93
CA VAL A 29 -39.05 3.09 -17.78
C VAL A 29 -40.22 2.80 -18.72
N VAL A 30 -41.39 2.54 -18.14
CA VAL A 30 -42.66 2.57 -18.85
C VAL A 30 -43.05 4.05 -18.90
N ILE A 31 -43.05 4.62 -20.12
CA ILE A 31 -43.73 5.90 -20.34
C ILE A 31 -45.21 5.55 -20.47
N ASN A 32 -45.97 5.83 -19.40
CA ASN A 32 -47.41 6.01 -19.51
C ASN A 32 -47.64 7.50 -19.80
N ASP A 33 -48.11 7.78 -21.01
CA ASP A 33 -48.77 9.05 -21.33
C ASP A 33 -50.15 9.03 -20.67
N ASP A 34 -50.20 9.41 -19.39
CA ASP A 34 -51.44 9.85 -18.75
C ASP A 34 -51.17 11.24 -18.16
N ALA A 35 -51.67 12.24 -18.88
CA ALA A 35 -51.70 13.62 -18.46
C ALA A 35 -52.66 13.77 -17.27
N GLU A 36 -52.11 13.77 -16.05
CA GLU A 36 -52.76 14.41 -14.91
C GLU A 36 -51.87 15.54 -14.38
N THR A 37 -52.36 16.76 -14.59
CA THR A 37 -51.85 18.02 -14.05
C THR A 37 -51.95 18.02 -12.52
N GLY A 38 -50.97 17.41 -11.87
CA GLY A 38 -50.67 17.64 -10.46
C GLY A 38 -49.75 18.85 -10.33
N ASN A 39 -50.27 19.96 -9.79
CA ASN A 39 -49.45 21.11 -9.41
C ASN A 39 -48.44 20.69 -8.34
N VAL A 40 -47.21 20.40 -8.76
CA VAL A 40 -46.07 20.33 -7.85
C VAL A 40 -45.73 21.77 -7.48
N SER A 41 -45.99 22.15 -6.24
CA SER A 41 -45.45 23.37 -5.68
C SER A 41 -43.93 23.27 -5.75
N ASP A 42 -43.29 24.12 -6.55
CA ASP A 42 -41.86 24.39 -6.50
C ASP A 42 -41.52 24.96 -5.11
N GLU A 43 -41.36 24.10 -4.11
CA GLU A 43 -40.59 24.50 -2.94
C GLU A 43 -39.13 24.57 -3.39
N PRO A 44 -38.48 25.75 -3.33
CA PRO A 44 -37.08 25.85 -3.64
C PRO A 44 -36.31 24.94 -2.67
N ILE A 45 -35.40 24.13 -3.20
CA ILE A 45 -34.42 23.41 -2.40
C ILE A 45 -33.62 24.46 -1.63
N VAL A 46 -33.97 24.68 -0.36
CA VAL A 46 -33.24 25.59 0.53
C VAL A 46 -31.97 24.85 0.94
N PHE A 47 -30.86 25.14 0.26
CA PHE A 47 -29.55 24.83 0.80
C PHE A 47 -29.42 25.59 2.12
N SER A 48 -29.25 24.87 3.23
CA SER A 48 -29.00 25.52 4.51
C SER A 48 -27.75 26.39 4.36
N ASN A 49 -27.90 27.71 4.52
CA ASN A 49 -26.81 28.70 4.49
C ASN A 49 -25.85 28.58 5.69
N SER A 50 -25.78 27.42 6.31
CA SER A 50 -24.72 27.04 7.24
C SER A 50 -23.54 26.51 6.42
N THR A 51 -23.00 27.31 5.51
CA THR A 51 -21.68 27.08 4.93
C THR A 51 -20.67 27.34 6.03
N VAL A 52 -20.44 26.35 6.87
CA VAL A 52 -19.19 26.33 7.61
C VAL A 52 -18.12 25.99 6.56
N ASP A 53 -17.36 27.01 6.15
CA ASP A 53 -16.26 26.93 5.19
C ASP A 53 -15.09 26.15 5.80
N TYR A 54 -15.30 24.87 6.09
CA TYR A 54 -14.24 23.96 6.49
C TYR A 54 -13.42 23.60 5.26
N LYS A 55 -12.45 24.45 4.92
CA LYS A 55 -11.42 24.11 3.93
C LYS A 55 -10.44 23.14 4.55
N LEU A 56 -10.33 21.95 3.99
CA LEU A 56 -9.30 21.00 4.35
C LEU A 56 -7.98 21.51 3.77
N LYS A 57 -7.08 21.99 4.62
CA LYS A 57 -5.79 22.54 4.19
C LYS A 57 -4.64 21.68 4.71
N ASP A 58 -3.69 21.40 3.83
CA ASP A 58 -2.43 20.76 4.20
C ASP A 58 -1.58 21.66 5.10
N ASN A 59 -0.97 21.06 6.13
CA ASN A 59 -0.08 21.75 7.04
C ASN A 59 1.37 21.68 6.55
N LYS A 60 1.76 22.66 5.72
CA LYS A 60 3.10 22.69 5.10
C LYS A 60 4.24 22.80 6.11
N SER A 61 4.00 23.29 7.33
CA SER A 61 5.07 23.47 8.32
C SER A 61 5.68 22.17 8.83
N LEU A 62 4.97 21.05 8.68
CA LEU A 62 5.48 19.72 9.03
C LEU A 62 6.63 19.28 8.12
N TYR A 63 6.75 19.86 6.93
CA TYR A 63 7.65 19.42 5.86
C TYR A 63 8.66 20.49 5.46
N GLU A 64 8.78 21.58 6.22
CA GLU A 64 9.69 22.71 5.89
C GLU A 64 11.17 22.30 5.82
N ASN A 65 11.53 21.19 6.47
CA ASN A 65 12.89 20.66 6.50
C ASN A 65 13.10 19.48 5.53
N ASP A 66 12.07 19.06 4.80
CA ASP A 66 12.15 17.95 3.87
C ASP A 66 12.65 18.43 2.50
N ASP A 67 13.55 17.66 1.88
CA ASP A 67 14.01 17.87 0.50
C ASP A 67 13.42 16.79 -0.42
N ASP A 68 12.23 17.07 -0.96
CA ASP A 68 11.45 16.16 -1.80
C ASP A 68 12.16 15.74 -3.10
N ASN A 69 13.21 16.46 -3.51
CA ASN A 69 14.00 16.17 -4.71
C ASN A 69 15.24 15.32 -4.42
N SER A 70 15.58 15.12 -3.14
CA SER A 70 16.73 14.32 -2.75
C SER A 70 16.50 12.82 -2.93
N VAL A 71 17.58 12.05 -2.84
CA VAL A 71 17.51 10.59 -2.67
C VAL A 71 18.17 10.28 -1.34
N ILE A 72 17.45 9.56 -0.49
CA ILE A 72 17.92 9.17 0.84
C ILE A 72 18.40 7.73 0.79
N THR A 73 19.50 7.43 1.48
CA THR A 73 20.02 6.06 1.56
C THR A 73 19.61 5.43 2.89
N MET A 74 19.03 4.23 2.82
CA MET A 74 18.62 3.44 3.98
C MET A 74 19.43 2.14 4.05
N TYR A 75 20.03 1.89 5.20
CA TYR A 75 20.75 0.67 5.53
C TYR A 75 19.89 -0.15 6.50
N LEU A 76 19.42 -1.30 6.04
CA LEU A 76 18.57 -2.20 6.81
C LEU A 76 19.33 -3.49 7.12
N THR A 77 19.68 -3.69 8.38
CA THR A 77 20.21 -4.98 8.84
C THR A 77 19.06 -5.81 9.39
N VAL A 78 18.80 -7.00 8.84
CA VAL A 78 17.70 -7.87 9.26
C VAL A 78 18.18 -9.05 10.09
N THR A 79 17.47 -9.35 11.18
CA THR A 79 17.76 -10.44 12.10
C THR A 79 16.49 -11.20 12.47
N LYS A 80 16.63 -12.46 12.88
CA LYS A 80 15.50 -13.20 13.46
C LYS A 80 15.10 -12.58 14.79
N GLY A 81 13.80 -12.40 14.96
CA GLY A 81 13.17 -11.88 16.15
C GLY A 81 12.46 -12.95 16.96
N ASN A 82 11.24 -12.64 17.36
CA ASN A 82 10.41 -13.47 18.22
C ASN A 82 9.06 -13.77 17.54
N SER A 83 8.45 -14.88 17.94
CA SER A 83 7.16 -15.32 17.41
C SER A 83 5.98 -14.45 17.85
N SER A 84 6.10 -13.73 18.96
CA SER A 84 5.04 -12.82 19.45
C SER A 84 4.82 -11.60 18.54
N GLU A 85 5.86 -11.18 17.82
CA GLU A 85 5.81 -10.12 16.82
C GLU A 85 5.78 -10.67 15.38
N ALA A 86 5.63 -11.99 15.20
CA ALA A 86 5.76 -12.70 13.92
C ALA A 86 7.08 -12.37 13.19
N THR A 87 8.17 -12.19 13.94
CA THR A 87 9.49 -11.79 13.43
C THR A 87 10.53 -12.90 13.45
N ASP A 88 10.15 -14.13 13.79
CA ASP A 88 11.01 -15.30 13.90
C ASP A 88 11.35 -15.98 12.55
N HIS A 89 11.00 -15.33 11.43
CA HIS A 89 11.20 -15.82 10.07
C HIS A 89 12.55 -15.39 9.46
N THR A 90 12.96 -16.05 8.38
CA THR A 90 14.11 -15.61 7.58
C THR A 90 13.73 -14.51 6.60
N TRP A 91 14.73 -13.74 6.15
CA TRP A 91 14.51 -12.76 5.09
C TRP A 91 14.06 -13.41 3.77
N GLU A 92 14.58 -14.60 3.48
CA GLU A 92 14.13 -15.44 2.36
C GLU A 92 12.64 -15.80 2.46
N GLU A 93 12.15 -16.21 3.63
CA GLU A 93 10.74 -16.52 3.85
C GLU A 93 9.85 -15.30 3.62
N VAL A 94 10.24 -14.14 4.14
CA VAL A 94 9.53 -12.87 3.94
C VAL A 94 9.41 -12.53 2.45
N ASN A 95 10.45 -12.79 1.66
CA ASN A 95 10.49 -12.50 0.22
C ASN A 95 9.91 -13.62 -0.66
N THR A 96 9.69 -14.81 -0.14
CA THR A 96 9.14 -15.93 -0.90
C THR A 96 7.63 -15.84 -1.00
N TYR A 97 6.95 -15.61 0.12
CA TYR A 97 5.49 -15.71 0.17
C TYR A 97 4.79 -14.39 -0.20
N SER A 98 3.58 -14.52 -0.74
CA SER A 98 2.70 -13.40 -1.07
C SER A 98 1.65 -13.19 0.01
N VAL A 99 0.95 -12.06 -0.02
CA VAL A 99 -0.16 -11.80 0.89
C VAL A 99 -1.28 -12.84 0.73
N TYR A 100 -1.53 -13.33 -0.49
CA TYR A 100 -2.50 -14.40 -0.75
C TYR A 100 -2.15 -15.72 -0.03
N TYR A 101 -0.85 -16.05 0.05
CA TYR A 101 -0.41 -17.25 0.77
C TYR A 101 -0.78 -17.16 2.26
N TYR A 102 -0.54 -16.02 2.89
CA TYR A 102 -0.87 -15.83 4.30
C TYR A 102 -2.39 -15.85 4.55
N GLU A 103 -3.17 -15.25 3.66
CA GLU A 103 -4.64 -15.27 3.70
C GLU A 103 -5.20 -16.70 3.55
N GLU A 104 -4.66 -17.50 2.62
CA GLU A 104 -5.07 -18.90 2.42
C GLU A 104 -4.73 -19.78 3.63
N LYS A 105 -3.56 -19.57 4.24
CA LYS A 105 -3.12 -20.33 5.42
C LYS A 105 -3.70 -19.83 6.74
N GLY A 106 -4.34 -18.67 6.74
CA GLY A 106 -4.87 -18.04 7.95
C GLY A 106 -3.77 -17.68 8.97
N VAL A 107 -2.57 -17.35 8.49
CA VAL A 107 -1.42 -16.98 9.33
C VAL A 107 -1.12 -15.48 9.19
N GLU A 108 -0.47 -14.91 10.21
CA GLU A 108 0.04 -13.54 10.11
C GLU A 108 1.16 -13.45 9.07
N ARG A 109 1.36 -12.25 8.52
CA ARG A 109 2.43 -12.01 7.55
C ARG A 109 3.77 -12.18 8.24
N TYR A 110 4.64 -12.96 7.64
CA TYR A 110 5.98 -13.13 8.14
C TYR A 110 6.73 -11.80 8.12
N GLY A 111 7.43 -11.53 9.21
CA GLY A 111 8.32 -10.40 9.35
C GLY A 111 9.68 -10.81 9.89
N VAL A 112 10.55 -9.81 9.98
CA VAL A 112 11.87 -9.92 10.60
C VAL A 112 12.10 -8.73 11.52
N ASN A 113 13.00 -8.89 12.49
CA ASN A 113 13.56 -7.74 13.18
C ASN A 113 14.51 -7.00 12.25
N GLY A 114 14.56 -5.68 12.39
CA GLY A 114 15.45 -4.83 11.62
C GLY A 114 16.14 -3.80 12.50
N LEU A 115 17.38 -3.49 12.15
CA LEU A 115 18.03 -2.24 12.48
C LEU A 115 18.04 -1.39 11.22
N LEU A 116 17.19 -0.37 11.20
CA LEU A 116 17.16 0.64 10.16
C LEU A 116 18.06 1.82 10.55
N GLN A 117 18.98 2.17 9.65
CA GLN A 117 19.86 3.32 9.77
C GLN A 117 19.76 4.17 8.51
N VAL A 118 19.63 5.48 8.67
CA VAL A 118 19.47 6.44 7.56
C VAL A 118 20.78 7.21 7.36
N GLY A 119 21.08 7.55 6.11
CA GLY A 119 22.26 8.32 5.75
C GLY A 119 22.32 8.62 4.26
N ASP A 120 23.53 8.57 3.72
CA ASP A 120 23.82 8.77 2.30
C ASP A 120 24.61 7.58 1.74
N GLU A 121 25.02 7.65 0.48
CA GLU A 121 25.79 6.59 -0.20
C GLU A 121 27.13 6.25 0.48
N SER A 122 27.66 7.12 1.35
CA SER A 122 28.89 6.88 2.12
C SER A 122 28.63 6.13 3.43
N GLY A 123 27.37 5.97 3.84
CA GLY A 123 26.98 5.25 5.05
C GLY A 123 25.94 5.97 5.91
N PRO A 124 25.58 5.38 7.07
CA PRO A 124 24.72 6.03 8.06
C PRO A 124 25.33 7.34 8.56
N LYS A 125 24.49 8.39 8.68
CA LYS A 125 24.95 9.75 9.01
C LYS A 125 24.58 10.16 10.44
N ALA A 126 25.47 10.90 11.10
CA ALA A 126 25.22 11.40 12.44
C ALA A 126 24.00 12.34 12.48
N GLY A 127 23.11 12.11 13.44
CA GLY A 127 21.85 12.86 13.59
C GLY A 127 20.66 12.21 12.87
N GLU A 128 20.91 11.24 11.98
CA GLU A 128 19.86 10.49 11.30
C GLU A 128 19.38 9.28 12.12
N LEU A 129 18.22 8.76 11.74
CA LEU A 129 17.61 7.59 12.38
C LEU A 129 18.62 6.43 12.47
N GLY A 130 18.76 5.87 13.67
CA GLY A 130 19.52 4.62 13.87
C GLY A 130 21.04 4.79 13.85
N TYR A 131 21.57 6.01 13.68
CA TYR A 131 23.00 6.24 13.75
C TYR A 131 23.60 5.77 15.09
N GLY A 132 24.70 5.02 15.02
CA GLY A 132 25.40 4.46 16.20
C GLY A 132 24.64 3.35 16.95
N LYS A 133 23.41 3.00 16.55
CA LYS A 133 22.67 1.89 17.16
C LYS A 133 23.18 0.55 16.64
N GLN A 134 23.15 -0.46 17.52
CA GLN A 134 23.52 -1.85 17.20
C GLN A 134 22.37 -2.83 17.44
N ALA A 135 21.37 -2.43 18.23
CA ALA A 135 20.20 -3.25 18.53
C ALA A 135 19.07 -2.96 17.52
N PRO A 136 18.26 -3.97 17.14
CA PRO A 136 17.12 -3.79 16.25
C PRO A 136 16.12 -2.73 16.76
N ASN A 137 15.76 -1.78 15.90
CA ASN A 137 14.85 -0.66 16.18
C ASN A 137 13.52 -0.75 15.40
N CYS A 138 13.34 -1.72 14.52
CA CYS A 138 12.14 -1.85 13.69
C CYS A 138 11.76 -3.32 13.44
N THR A 139 10.56 -3.51 12.88
CA THR A 139 10.14 -4.76 12.26
C THR A 139 9.84 -4.52 10.78
N VAL A 140 10.07 -5.52 9.94
CA VAL A 140 9.93 -5.41 8.49
C VAL A 140 9.01 -6.50 7.98
N THR A 141 8.01 -6.13 7.17
CA THR A 141 7.04 -7.05 6.56
C THR A 141 6.80 -6.66 5.11
N ILE A 142 6.29 -7.58 4.29
CA ILE A 142 5.84 -7.24 2.94
C ILE A 142 4.54 -6.44 2.94
N ARG A 143 4.37 -5.57 1.94
CA ARG A 143 3.16 -4.76 1.76
C ARG A 143 2.61 -4.79 0.34
N GLY A 144 1.37 -4.29 0.25
CA GLY A 144 0.55 -4.33 -0.96
C GLY A 144 0.01 -5.73 -1.20
N GLN A 145 -1.22 -5.81 -1.71
CA GLN A 145 -1.84 -7.09 -1.98
C GLN A 145 -1.23 -7.66 -3.27
N SER A 146 -1.61 -7.16 -4.44
CA SER A 146 -1.16 -7.73 -5.73
C SER A 146 0.37 -7.65 -5.92
N SER A 147 1.00 -6.57 -5.44
CA SER A 147 2.46 -6.39 -5.54
C SER A 147 3.27 -7.39 -4.75
N SER A 148 2.66 -8.07 -3.76
CA SER A 148 3.34 -9.11 -2.99
C SER A 148 3.66 -10.36 -3.81
N SER A 149 3.03 -10.54 -4.97
CA SER A 149 3.33 -11.63 -5.90
C SER A 149 4.58 -11.41 -6.75
N TYR A 150 5.12 -10.18 -6.78
CA TYR A 150 6.28 -9.86 -7.60
C TYR A 150 7.59 -10.35 -6.97
N GLY A 151 8.63 -10.49 -7.79
CA GLY A 151 9.96 -10.93 -7.32
C GLY A 151 10.67 -9.89 -6.45
N GLN A 152 10.50 -8.59 -6.75
CA GLN A 152 10.98 -7.49 -5.93
C GLN A 152 9.84 -6.96 -5.08
N LYS A 153 9.92 -7.15 -3.75
CA LYS A 153 8.84 -6.83 -2.83
C LYS A 153 8.78 -5.35 -2.51
N ASN A 154 7.60 -4.93 -2.08
CA ASN A 154 7.39 -3.69 -1.34
C ASN A 154 7.48 -4.01 0.16
N TYR A 155 8.03 -3.10 0.95
CA TYR A 155 8.22 -3.31 2.38
C TYR A 155 7.47 -2.28 3.22
N LYS A 156 6.88 -2.74 4.32
CA LYS A 156 6.45 -1.90 5.44
C LYS A 156 7.46 -2.10 6.56
N ILE A 157 8.15 -1.03 6.92
CA ILE A 157 9.06 -0.97 8.05
C ILE A 157 8.35 -0.24 9.19
N LYS A 158 8.15 -0.90 10.32
CA LYS A 158 7.52 -0.33 11.51
C LYS A 158 8.58 -0.12 12.58
N LEU A 159 8.85 1.13 12.92
CA LEU A 159 9.74 1.50 14.01
C LEU A 159 9.11 1.09 15.35
N LYS A 160 9.94 0.60 16.28
CA LYS A 160 9.49 0.20 17.62
C LYS A 160 9.10 1.42 18.43
N ASN A 161 8.14 1.30 19.35
CA ASN A 161 7.61 2.44 20.10
C ASN A 161 8.66 3.18 20.96
N ASN A 162 9.75 2.51 21.32
CA ASN A 162 10.88 3.09 22.06
C ASN A 162 11.97 3.68 21.15
N SER A 163 11.76 3.67 19.83
CA SER A 163 12.67 4.26 18.86
C SER A 163 12.14 5.61 18.38
N GLU A 164 13.05 6.48 17.96
CA GLU A 164 12.70 7.76 17.33
C GLU A 164 11.99 7.49 16.00
N GLY A 165 10.97 8.29 15.70
CA GLY A 165 10.34 8.29 14.39
C GLY A 165 11.27 8.87 13.32
N TRP A 166 11.06 8.49 12.06
CA TRP A 166 11.75 9.10 10.94
C TRP A 166 10.84 10.14 10.29
N ASN A 167 11.25 11.40 10.27
CA ASN A 167 10.42 12.55 9.88
C ASN A 167 9.04 12.55 10.56
N GLY A 168 9.02 12.23 11.86
CA GLY A 168 7.78 12.12 12.65
C GLY A 168 6.92 10.88 12.36
N GLN A 169 7.39 9.95 11.51
CA GLN A 169 6.67 8.73 11.14
C GLN A 169 7.22 7.50 11.87
N MET A 170 6.32 6.68 12.41
CA MET A 170 6.66 5.36 12.98
C MET A 170 6.58 4.23 11.95
N VAL A 171 6.00 4.51 10.78
CA VAL A 171 5.81 3.53 9.71
C VAL A 171 6.37 4.10 8.42
N ILE A 172 7.34 3.39 7.85
CA ILE A 172 7.98 3.73 6.59
C ILE A 172 7.50 2.72 5.55
N ASN A 173 6.80 3.21 4.55
CA ASN A 173 6.20 2.41 3.50
C ASN A 173 7.04 2.53 2.23
N LEU A 174 7.82 1.51 1.90
CA LEU A 174 8.66 1.47 0.70
C LEU A 174 7.94 0.73 -0.44
N ASN A 175 7.83 1.37 -1.60
CA ASN A 175 7.26 0.81 -2.82
C ASN A 175 8.34 0.65 -3.89
N LYS A 176 8.46 -0.55 -4.46
CA LYS A 176 9.37 -0.83 -5.57
C LYS A 176 8.78 -0.45 -6.93
N HIS A 177 7.45 -0.43 -7.04
CA HIS A 177 6.73 -0.20 -8.29
C HIS A 177 7.17 -1.14 -9.42
N GLN A 178 7.48 -2.42 -9.13
CA GLN A 178 8.02 -3.34 -10.14
C GLN A 178 7.16 -3.48 -11.40
N GLY A 179 5.83 -3.46 -11.26
CA GLY A 179 4.89 -3.53 -12.39
C GLY A 179 4.70 -2.22 -13.15
N GLU A 180 5.34 -1.13 -12.71
CA GLU A 180 5.29 0.17 -13.38
C GLU A 180 6.57 0.39 -14.18
N GLY A 181 6.43 0.72 -15.47
CA GLY A 181 7.61 0.92 -16.33
C GLY A 181 8.50 2.10 -15.90
N LEU A 182 7.88 3.20 -15.46
CA LEU A 182 8.59 4.43 -15.09
C LEU A 182 8.96 4.51 -13.60
N ARG A 183 8.24 3.79 -12.73
CA ARG A 183 8.45 3.71 -11.27
C ARG A 183 8.39 5.03 -10.49
N PHE A 184 8.13 6.16 -11.14
CA PHE A 184 7.98 7.46 -10.49
C PHE A 184 6.58 8.06 -10.64
N ARG A 185 5.65 7.43 -11.40
CA ARG A 185 4.33 8.03 -11.63
C ARG A 185 3.59 8.24 -10.32
N ASN A 186 3.75 7.34 -9.37
CA ASN A 186 3.12 7.49 -8.05
C ASN A 186 3.63 8.74 -7.33
N LYS A 187 4.97 8.92 -7.25
CA LYS A 187 5.59 10.13 -6.69
C LYS A 187 5.09 11.39 -7.38
N LEU A 188 5.15 11.42 -8.72
CA LEU A 188 4.68 12.55 -9.52
C LEU A 188 3.22 12.93 -9.21
N MET A 189 2.34 11.94 -9.02
CA MET A 189 0.94 12.22 -8.71
C MET A 189 0.77 12.83 -7.32
N TYR A 190 1.59 12.44 -6.34
CA TYR A 190 1.58 13.07 -5.01
C TYR A 190 2.14 14.49 -5.08
N ASP A 191 3.30 14.68 -5.70
CA ASP A 191 3.93 16.01 -5.88
C ASP A 191 2.99 17.01 -6.59
N LEU A 192 2.22 16.54 -7.58
CA LEU A 192 1.20 17.38 -8.24
C LEU A 192 0.04 17.75 -7.31
N GLN A 193 -0.39 16.85 -6.43
CA GLN A 193 -1.46 17.10 -5.46
C GLN A 193 -1.04 18.08 -4.37
N GLU A 194 0.23 18.06 -3.94
CA GLU A 194 0.79 19.00 -2.96
C GLU A 194 0.69 20.47 -3.40
N ASN A 195 0.62 20.69 -4.71
CA ASN A 195 0.49 22.01 -5.31
C ASN A 195 -0.97 22.50 -5.43
N LEU A 196 -1.95 21.64 -5.16
CA LEU A 196 -3.37 22.01 -5.19
C LEU A 196 -3.81 22.64 -3.87
N ASN A 197 -4.57 23.73 -3.97
CA ASN A 197 -5.22 24.32 -2.80
C ASN A 197 -6.38 23.42 -2.33
N ASP A 198 -6.65 23.45 -1.03
CA ASP A 198 -7.78 22.75 -0.41
C ASP A 198 -7.75 21.20 -0.57
N MET A 199 -6.56 20.63 -0.80
CA MET A 199 -6.29 19.19 -0.80
C MET A 199 -5.15 18.85 0.16
N VAL A 200 -5.23 17.66 0.75
CA VAL A 200 -4.14 17.08 1.55
C VAL A 200 -3.47 15.99 0.72
N ALA A 201 -2.16 16.11 0.55
CA ALA A 201 -1.34 15.16 -0.19
C ALA A 201 -0.34 14.50 0.77
N LEU A 202 -0.09 13.21 0.58
CA LEU A 202 0.93 12.48 1.32
C LEU A 202 2.30 12.80 0.73
N ARG A 203 3.30 13.01 1.59
CA ARG A 203 4.67 13.22 1.13
C ARG A 203 5.32 11.92 0.64
N THR A 204 6.21 12.07 -0.33
CA THR A 204 6.91 10.94 -0.94
C THR A 204 8.37 11.26 -1.21
N GLN A 205 9.24 10.31 -0.89
CA GLN A 205 10.69 10.46 -1.02
C GLN A 205 11.29 9.29 -1.81
N PHE A 206 12.28 9.55 -2.66
CA PHE A 206 13.08 8.47 -3.22
C PHE A 206 14.07 7.93 -2.19
N VAL A 207 14.09 6.60 -2.05
CA VAL A 207 14.94 5.88 -1.11
C VAL A 207 15.78 4.84 -1.83
N HIS A 208 17.09 4.88 -1.66
CA HIS A 208 17.99 3.80 -2.04
C HIS A 208 18.13 2.83 -0.86
N LEU A 209 17.78 1.57 -1.05
CA LEU A 209 17.76 0.58 0.03
C LEU A 209 18.93 -0.40 -0.09
N TYR A 210 19.73 -0.48 0.96
CA TYR A 210 20.72 -1.53 1.17
C TYR A 210 20.25 -2.48 2.28
N VAL A 211 20.32 -3.79 2.03
CA VAL A 211 19.89 -4.81 3.00
C VAL A 211 21.04 -5.73 3.35
N ARG A 212 21.29 -5.93 4.65
CA ARG A 212 22.22 -6.93 5.18
C ARG A 212 21.42 -8.00 5.91
N ASP A 213 21.42 -9.22 5.37
CA ASP A 213 20.72 -10.34 5.97
C ASP A 213 21.61 -11.09 6.97
N LEU A 214 21.14 -11.22 8.22
CA LEU A 214 21.77 -12.02 9.27
C LEU A 214 20.82 -13.10 9.80
N THR A 215 19.69 -13.36 9.12
CA THR A 215 18.66 -14.30 9.58
C THR A 215 19.06 -15.77 9.41
N GLN A 216 19.98 -16.07 8.49
CA GLN A 216 20.45 -17.42 8.18
C GLN A 216 21.87 -17.70 8.71
N GLY A 217 22.48 -16.75 9.44
CA GLY A 217 23.80 -16.92 10.06
C GLY A 217 24.99 -16.73 9.14
N GLU A 218 24.77 -16.61 7.83
CA GLU A 218 25.76 -16.13 6.87
C GLU A 218 25.65 -14.61 6.76
N ASP A 219 26.79 -13.92 6.81
CA ASP A 219 26.87 -12.46 6.69
C ASP A 219 27.62 -12.11 5.40
N ILE A 220 26.84 -11.85 4.36
CA ILE A 220 27.33 -11.48 3.03
C ILE A 220 27.52 -9.96 2.86
N GLY A 221 27.28 -9.18 3.92
CA GLY A 221 27.32 -7.72 3.89
C GLY A 221 26.04 -7.09 3.34
N PHE A 222 26.12 -5.82 2.95
CA PHE A 222 24.99 -5.07 2.40
C PHE A 222 24.83 -5.35 0.90
N GLU A 223 23.65 -5.81 0.53
CA GLU A 223 23.19 -5.96 -0.85
C GLU A 223 22.38 -4.74 -1.29
N ASP A 224 22.55 -4.35 -2.54
CA ASP A 224 21.80 -3.25 -3.17
C ASP A 224 20.42 -3.75 -3.66
N TYR A 225 19.35 -3.25 -3.03
CA TYR A 225 17.96 -3.53 -3.42
C TYR A 225 17.40 -2.47 -4.38
N GLY A 226 18.18 -1.44 -4.67
CA GLY A 226 17.94 -0.36 -5.61
C GLY A 226 16.93 0.68 -5.10
N LEU A 227 16.41 1.47 -6.04
CA LEU A 227 15.51 2.57 -5.73
C LEU A 227 14.10 2.12 -5.34
N TYR A 228 13.55 2.77 -4.34
CA TYR A 228 12.17 2.68 -3.85
C TYR A 228 11.57 4.08 -3.77
N THR A 229 10.24 4.14 -3.80
CA THR A 229 9.47 5.32 -3.40
C THR A 229 8.93 5.08 -2.00
N GLN A 230 9.39 5.87 -1.04
CA GLN A 230 8.76 5.97 0.25
C GLN A 230 7.47 6.78 0.11
N VAL A 231 6.40 6.33 0.77
CA VAL A 231 5.13 7.05 0.85
C VAL A 231 4.77 7.25 2.31
N GLU A 232 4.42 8.48 2.68
CA GLU A 232 3.98 8.80 4.02
C GLU A 232 2.80 7.91 4.46
N GLN A 233 2.79 7.53 5.74
CA GLN A 233 1.65 6.87 6.35
C GLN A 233 0.70 7.95 6.89
N ALA A 234 -0.51 8.04 6.33
CA ALA A 234 -1.55 8.87 6.91
C ALA A 234 -1.81 8.47 8.36
N ASN A 235 -1.50 9.36 9.30
CA ASN A 235 -1.66 9.16 10.73
C ASN A 235 -2.68 10.15 11.29
N LYS A 236 -3.35 9.77 12.37
CA LYS A 236 -4.20 10.66 13.16
C LYS A 236 -3.31 11.45 14.13
N ASN A 237 -2.65 12.48 13.65
CA ASN A 237 -2.03 13.47 14.53
C ASN A 237 -2.92 14.71 14.60
#